data_AF-A0A966TEF5-F1
#
_entry.id   AF-A0A966TEF5-F1
#
_cell.length_a   1.000
_cell.length_b   1.000
_cell.length_c   1.000
_cell.angle_alpha   90.00
_cell.angle_beta   90.00
_cell.angle_gamma   90.00
#
_symmetry.space_group_name_H-M   'P 1'
#
loop_
_entity.id
_entity.type
_entity.pdbx_description
1 polymer ?
#
loop_
_entity_poly.entity_id
_entity_poly.type
_entity_poly.pdbx_seq_one_letter_code
_entity_poly.pdbx_strand_id
1 'polypeptide(L)' 'KKGLRHWNNLLHGVCDIDEVPHKHFLAEELHLLFTKAGFTPLQLEKIEYSWNTEFNRPPRWLKTPRPWDWMMVVEKD' A
#
# COMPACT_ATOMS: atom_id res chain seq x y z
N LYS A 1 18.19 -2.67 19.80
CA LYS A 1 18.41 -2.15 18.43
C LYS A 1 17.33 -2.63 17.44
N LYS A 2 17.03 -3.94 17.32
CA LYS A 2 15.98 -4.47 16.41
C LYS A 2 14.56 -3.99 16.72
N GLY A 3 14.19 -3.93 18.01
CA GLY A 3 12.88 -3.42 18.44
C GLY A 3 12.60 -1.97 18.04
N LEU A 4 13.54 -1.05 18.28
CA LEU A 4 13.40 0.35 17.84
C LEU A 4 13.25 0.48 16.32
N ARG A 5 13.98 -0.33 15.54
CA ARG A 5 13.85 -0.33 14.07
C ARG A 5 12.45 -0.75 13.64
N HIS A 6 11.89 -1.80 14.27
CA HIS A 6 10.54 -2.26 13.98
C HIS A 6 9.48 -1.21 14.33
N TRP A 7 9.62 -0.56 15.50
CA TRP A 7 8.76 0.57 15.88
C TRP A 7 8.81 1.72 14.87
N ASN A 8 10.01 2.13 14.44
CA ASN A 8 10.16 3.17 13.43
C ASN A 8 9.55 2.77 12.09
N ASN A 9 9.73 1.51 11.66
CA ASN A 9 9.13 0.99 10.43
C ASN A 9 7.60 1.09 10.48
N LEU A 10 6.97 0.68 11.58
CA LEU A 10 5.52 0.79 11.77
C LEU A 10 5.02 2.24 11.70
N LEU A 11 5.75 3.19 12.29
CA LEU A 11 5.43 4.62 12.19
C LEU A 11 5.48 5.14 10.75
N HIS A 12 6.31 4.54 9.91
CA HIS A 12 6.38 4.80 8.48
C HIS A 12 5.49 3.86 7.67
N GLY A 13 4.48 3.20 8.26
CA GLY A 13 3.56 2.31 7.54
C GLY A 13 4.23 1.09 6.93
N VAL A 14 5.42 0.70 7.38
CA VAL A 14 6.11 -0.53 6.96
C VAL A 14 5.78 -1.64 7.94
N CYS A 15 5.09 -2.68 7.46
CA CYS A 15 4.74 -3.88 8.21
C CYS A 15 5.33 -5.11 7.53
N ASP A 16 5.70 -6.12 8.30
CA ASP A 16 6.20 -7.37 7.74
C ASP A 16 5.01 -8.28 7.39
N ILE A 17 4.93 -8.73 6.13
CA ILE A 17 4.02 -9.78 5.66
C ILE A 17 4.92 -10.94 5.22
N ASP A 18 4.75 -12.11 5.84
CA ASP A 18 5.61 -13.29 5.62
C ASP A 18 7.11 -12.97 5.71
N GLU A 19 7.50 -12.22 6.75
CA GLU A 19 8.88 -11.77 7.03
C GLU A 19 9.48 -10.80 5.99
N VAL A 20 8.68 -10.37 5.01
CA VAL A 20 9.07 -9.38 4.01
C VAL A 20 8.47 -8.03 4.38
N PRO A 21 9.26 -6.94 4.43
CA PRO A 21 8.75 -5.61 4.76
C PRO A 21 7.93 -5.04 3.59
N HIS A 22 6.67 -4.71 3.86
CA HIS A 22 5.72 -4.11 2.92
C HIS A 22 5.34 -2.72 3.41
N LYS A 23 5.39 -1.75 2.49
CA LYS A 23 5.02 -0.36 2.75
C LYS A 23 3.55 -0.14 2.38
N HIS A 24 2.73 0.19 3.37
CA HIS A 24 1.35 0.61 3.19
C HIS A 24 1.30 2.13 3.07
N PHE A 25 1.07 2.62 1.86
CA PHE A 25 1.02 4.05 1.58
C PHE A 25 -0.33 4.65 1.97
N LEU A 26 -0.29 5.88 2.51
CA LEU A 26 -1.44 6.75 2.56
C LEU A 26 -1.65 7.43 1.20
N ALA A 27 -2.89 7.83 0.90
CA ALA A 27 -3.22 8.59 -0.30
C ALA A 27 -2.37 9.86 -0.39
N GLU A 28 -2.29 10.61 0.71
CA GLU A 28 -1.55 11.87 0.84
C GLU A 28 -0.04 11.66 0.67
N GLU A 29 0.46 10.51 1.12
CA GLU A 29 1.86 10.16 0.95
C GLU A 29 2.20 9.92 -0.53
N LEU A 30 1.34 9.22 -1.28
CA LEU A 30 1.51 9.04 -2.72
C LEU A 30 1.45 10.38 -3.47
N HIS A 31 0.48 11.23 -3.13
CA HIS A 31 0.39 12.57 -3.72
C HIS A 31 1.68 13.35 -3.52
N LEU A 32 2.17 13.41 -2.27
CA LEU A 32 3.40 14.10 -1.94
C LEU A 32 4.63 13.48 -2.64
N LEU A 33 4.70 12.15 -2.70
CA LEU A 33 5.79 11.41 -3.34
C LEU A 33 5.89 11.78 -4.83
N PHE A 34 4.78 11.71 -5.56
CA PHE A 34 4.77 12.00 -7.00
C PHE A 34 5.01 13.47 -7.30
N THR A 35 4.42 14.39 -6.53
CA THR A 35 4.71 15.83 -6.67
C THR A 35 6.19 16.13 -6.43
N LYS A 36 6.81 15.54 -5.40
CA LYS A 36 8.25 15.70 -5.14
C LYS A 36 9.13 15.09 -6.22
N ALA A 37 8.65 14.08 -6.93
CA ALA A 37 9.33 13.46 -8.05
C ALA A 37 9.17 14.22 -9.37
N GLY A 38 8.45 15.36 -9.38
CA GLY A 38 8.25 16.19 -10.57
C GLY A 38 7.11 15.70 -11.48
N PHE A 39 6.14 14.97 -10.92
CA PHE A 39 4.93 14.59 -11.63
C PHE A 39 3.73 15.39 -11.11
N THR A 40 2.74 15.58 -11.98
CA THR A 40 1.45 16.17 -11.62
C THR A 40 0.43 15.04 -11.38
N PRO A 41 -0.04 14.80 -10.13
CA PRO A 41 -1.07 13.82 -9.86
C PRO A 41 -2.42 14.25 -10.46
N LEU A 42 -3.03 13.39 -11.26
CA LEU A 42 -4.31 13.67 -11.94
C LEU A 42 -5.50 13.00 -11.27
N GLN A 43 -5.33 11.75 -10.85
CA GLN A 43 -6.41 10.94 -10.29
C GLN A 43 -5.85 9.89 -9.33
N LEU A 44 -6.57 9.63 -8.25
CA LEU A 44 -6.26 8.59 -7.28
C LEU A 44 -7.52 7.76 -7.00
N GLU A 45 -7.39 6.44 -7.11
CA GLU A 45 -8.47 5.50 -6.86
C GLU A 45 -8.03 4.40 -5.90
N LYS A 46 -8.96 3.99 -5.03
CA LYS A 46 -8.83 2.79 -4.21
C LYS A 46 -9.43 1.61 -4.96
N ILE A 47 -8.60 0.70 -5.46
CA ILE A 47 -9.03 -0.44 -6.25
C ILE A 47 -9.10 -1.67 -5.37
N GLU A 48 -10.32 -2.17 -5.12
CA GLU A 48 -10.52 -3.42 -4.38
C GLU A 48 -10.57 -4.61 -5.35
N TYR A 49 -9.97 -5.72 -4.92
CA TYR A 49 -9.95 -6.96 -5.69
C TYR A 49 -10.25 -8.16 -4.78
N SER A 50 -10.28 -9.36 -5.35
CA SER A 50 -10.72 -10.56 -4.64
C SER A 50 -9.54 -11.24 -3.96
N TRP A 51 -9.77 -11.89 -2.80
CA TRP A 51 -8.75 -12.64 -2.05
C TRP A 51 -8.10 -13.79 -2.81
N ASN A 52 -8.62 -14.17 -3.98
CA ASN A 52 -7.98 -15.16 -4.85
C ASN A 52 -6.75 -14.62 -5.60
N THR A 53 -6.50 -13.31 -5.60
CA THR A 53 -5.24 -12.74 -6.11
C THR A 53 -4.10 -12.93 -5.12
N GLU A 54 -4.40 -12.81 -3.82
CA GLU A 54 -3.41 -12.93 -2.74
C GLU A 54 -3.21 -14.38 -2.30
N PHE A 55 -4.23 -15.22 -2.43
CA PHE A 55 -4.18 -16.63 -2.02
C PHE A 55 -4.67 -17.55 -3.12
N ASN A 56 -3.94 -18.63 -3.39
CA ASN A 56 -4.39 -19.69 -4.31
C ASN A 56 -5.71 -20.34 -3.88
N ARG A 57 -5.97 -20.41 -2.57
CA ARG A 57 -7.19 -21.00 -1.97
C ARG A 57 -7.59 -20.19 -0.74
N PRO A 58 -8.21 -19.00 -0.92
CA PRO A 58 -8.58 -18.17 0.21
C PRO A 58 -9.62 -18.87 1.08
N PRO A 59 -9.51 -18.77 2.41
CA PRO A 59 -10.47 -19.39 3.31
C PRO A 59 -11.86 -18.75 3.14
N ARG A 60 -12.93 -19.56 3.18
CA ARG A 60 -14.31 -19.11 2.92
C ARG A 60 -14.81 -18.02 3.88
N TRP A 61 -14.21 -17.90 5.06
CA TRP A 61 -14.53 -16.88 6.06
C TRP A 61 -13.95 -15.50 5.72
N LEU A 62 -12.92 -15.45 4.88
CA LEU A 62 -12.23 -14.22 4.50
C LEU A 62 -12.96 -13.56 3.33
N LYS A 63 -14.01 -12.79 3.65
CA LYS A 63 -14.85 -12.08 2.67
C LYS A 63 -14.57 -10.58 2.65
N THR A 64 -14.57 -9.96 3.82
CA THR A 64 -14.36 -8.52 4.02
C THR A 64 -13.49 -8.27 5.26
N PRO A 65 -12.65 -7.23 5.27
CA PRO A 65 -12.35 -6.33 4.14
C PRO A 65 -11.71 -7.08 2.97
N ARG A 66 -11.90 -6.56 1.76
CA ARG A 66 -11.19 -7.06 0.57
C ARG A 66 -9.79 -6.46 0.51
N PRO A 67 -8.82 -7.16 -0.09
CA PRO A 67 -7.54 -6.54 -0.41
C PRO A 67 -7.77 -5.42 -1.42
N TRP A 68 -6.91 -4.42 -1.36
CA TRP A 68 -7.02 -3.22 -2.17
C TRP A 68 -5.67 -2.54 -2.31
N ASP A 69 -5.51 -1.82 -3.42
CA ASP A 69 -4.34 -0.97 -3.68
C ASP A 69 -4.76 0.42 -4.13
N TRP A 70 -3.84 1.36 -3.99
CA TRP A 70 -3.96 2.68 -4.60
C TRP A 70 -3.52 2.62 -6.07
N MET A 71 -4.35 3.15 -6.97
CA MET A 71 -4.00 3.41 -8.35
C MET A 71 -3.97 4.93 -8.57
N MET A 72 -2.80 5.46 -8.92
CA MET A 72 -2.63 6.89 -9.21
C MET A 72 -2.25 7.10 -10.68
N VAL A 73 -3.00 7.97 -11.35
CA VAL A 73 -2.64 8.50 -12.67
C VAL A 73 -1.86 9.79 -12.47
N VAL A 74 -0.70 9.88 -13.11
CA VAL A 74 0.18 11.04 -13.03
C VAL A 74 0.62 11.46 -14.42
N GLU A 75 0.87 12.74 -14.60
CA GLU A 75 1.46 13.32 -15.81
C GLU A 75 2.91 13.71 -15.55
N LYS A 76 3.76 13.48 -16.54
CA LYS A 76 5.15 13.96 -16.53
C LYS A 76 5.22 15.24 -17.36
N ASP A 77 5.69 16.30 -16.73
CA ASP A 77 6.02 17.55 -17.42
C ASP A 77 7.10 17.36 -18.50
#